data_AF-A0A370XE10-F1
#
_entry.id   AF-A0A370XE10-F1
#
_cell.length_a   1.000
_cell.length_b   1.000
_cell.length_c   1.000
_cell.angle_alpha   90.00
_cell.angle_beta   90.00
_cell.angle_gamma   90.00
#
_symmetry.space_group_name_H-M   'P 1'
#
loop_
_entity.id
_entity.type
_entity.pdbx_description
1 polymer ?
#
loop_
_entity_poly.entity_id
_entity_poly.type
_entity_poly.pdbx_seq_one_letter_code
_entity_poly.pdbx_strand_id
1 'polypeptide(L)'
;MVVATTVALVVHLAWYLHRHSDFSNDDLDNFVLMQHTGFWQYLMTPVDVHYVPLHRLMSWLVYHVAPMNFSVAIAVLLAFHIGTLVFLARTLRLLQAGPVGGLILCGYAASAMIVYGLVWWAHAECRAPYVFMDVCAIYNYLAWMKDGRRARLFCMALAFVLAFGFYEKAVLIPVHLVLVGYLSDEHRFRSHAKAWLTPVAWMLLGALGYALGYLWIHRGAASSPPLQAIRADLEFAKVFFATASGMGAEDAHDVPEHGLSLRLLCVLFAGCVAVLWSAIRRRGSWKVLLAALLVVMLDFLPITLSNRGTWIGLRIMHQTRYGYEELHMFALLAGIWCTQVSAGVVLGVHRKVAWGLGFALVLAYAAVNIGYVRSGRQQPLGLLWMMDQSHHYLGNVRAGTAQLSGGMPVFQNDRVPHYLSLFWITPDTRTLLPLFLPHAKFDDTAVPRYTVLQDGRIVQLQ
;
A
#
# COMPACT_ATOMS: atom_id res chain seq x y z
N MET A 1 1.14 -19.85 18.20
CA MET A 1 1.88 -19.89 16.92
C MET A 1 1.50 -18.73 16.01
N VAL A 2 0.29 -18.67 15.44
CA VAL A 2 -0.15 -17.58 14.53
C VAL A 2 0.20 -16.17 15.04
N VAL A 3 -0.19 -15.82 16.26
CA VAL A 3 0.11 -14.49 16.85
C VAL A 3 1.62 -14.23 16.91
N ALA A 4 2.40 -15.19 17.41
CA ALA A 4 3.85 -15.06 17.49
C ALA A 4 4.51 -14.91 16.11
N THR A 5 4.03 -15.66 15.11
CA THR A 5 4.50 -15.57 13.72
C THR A 5 4.16 -14.21 13.11
N THR A 6 2.92 -13.74 13.24
CA THR A 6 2.52 -12.42 12.75
C THR A 6 3.33 -11.31 13.44
N VAL A 7 3.55 -11.40 14.76
CA VAL A 7 4.40 -10.44 15.49
C VAL A 7 5.83 -10.48 14.97
N ALA A 8 6.43 -11.65 14.77
CA ALA A 8 7.77 -11.78 14.23
C ALA A 8 7.90 -11.17 12.81
N LEU A 9 6.89 -11.36 11.96
CA LEU A 9 6.83 -10.76 10.62
C LEU A 9 6.73 -9.23 10.68
N VAL A 10 5.89 -8.67 11.58
CA VAL A 10 5.79 -7.22 11.79
C VAL A 10 7.09 -6.63 12.33
N VAL A 11 7.74 -7.32 13.28
CA VAL A 11 9.06 -6.89 13.79
C VAL A 11 10.12 -6.94 12.70
N HIS A 12 10.11 -7.97 11.86
CA HIS A 12 11.02 -8.07 10.71
C HIS A 12 10.80 -6.93 9.71
N LEU A 13 9.53 -6.63 9.38
CA LEU A 13 9.15 -5.50 8.53
C LEU A 13 9.64 -4.17 9.12
N ALA A 14 9.39 -3.92 10.42
CA ALA A 14 9.86 -2.72 11.10
C ALA A 14 11.38 -2.58 11.05
N TRP A 15 12.10 -3.67 11.32
CA TRP A 15 13.56 -3.73 11.21
C TRP A 15 14.03 -3.43 9.79
N TYR A 16 13.38 -4.01 8.78
CA TYR A 16 13.73 -3.80 7.38
C TYR A 16 13.54 -2.33 6.98
N LEU A 17 12.36 -1.76 7.25
CA LEU A 17 12.07 -0.36 6.92
C LEU A 17 13.07 0.57 7.60
N HIS A 18 13.37 0.34 8.88
CA HIS A 18 14.32 1.19 9.60
C HIS A 18 15.75 1.16 9.02
N ARG A 19 16.15 0.05 8.38
CA ARG A 19 17.51 -0.14 7.85
C ARG A 19 17.68 0.25 6.38
N HIS A 20 16.59 0.31 5.62
CA HIS A 20 16.63 0.35 4.15
C HIS A 20 15.64 1.34 3.53
N SER A 21 15.13 2.28 4.32
CA SER A 21 14.13 3.24 3.88
C SER A 21 14.34 4.60 4.54
N ASP A 22 14.01 5.65 3.81
CA ASP A 22 14.06 7.04 4.25
C ASP A 22 13.15 7.90 3.37
N PHE A 23 13.08 9.19 3.69
CA PHE A 23 12.37 10.16 2.85
C PHE A 23 13.01 10.27 1.47
N SER A 24 12.20 10.36 0.41
CA SER A 24 12.67 10.47 -0.96
C SER A 24 11.61 11.11 -1.87
N ASN A 25 12.04 11.74 -2.96
CA ASN A 25 11.18 12.28 -4.02
C ASN A 25 10.06 13.16 -3.44
N ASP A 26 8.81 12.80 -3.71
CA ASP A 26 7.59 13.50 -3.28
C ASP A 26 7.58 13.79 -1.77
N ASP A 27 8.26 12.98 -0.94
CA ASP A 27 8.41 13.23 0.50
C ASP A 27 9.08 14.58 0.77
N LEU A 28 10.21 14.81 0.10
CA LEU A 28 11.02 16.02 0.24
C LEU A 28 10.27 17.21 -0.34
N ASP A 29 9.63 17.01 -1.49
CA ASP A 29 8.84 18.04 -2.16
C ASP A 29 7.66 18.49 -1.29
N ASN A 30 7.01 17.55 -0.59
CA ASN A 30 5.98 17.84 0.39
C ASN A 30 6.50 18.65 1.58
N PHE A 31 7.72 18.38 2.05
CA PHE A 31 8.31 19.14 3.15
C PHE A 31 8.79 20.53 2.72
N VAL A 32 9.37 20.66 1.53
CA VAL A 32 9.74 21.96 0.95
C VAL A 32 8.50 22.83 0.75
N LEU A 33 7.43 22.28 0.15
CA LEU A 33 6.18 23.00 -0.02
C LEU A 33 5.62 23.48 1.32
N MET A 34 5.67 22.64 2.35
CA MET A 34 5.21 22.98 3.69
C MET A 34 6.02 24.14 4.31
N GLN A 35 7.34 24.23 4.06
CA GLN A 35 8.15 25.36 4.53
C GLN A 35 7.79 26.69 3.85
N HIS A 36 7.24 26.63 2.63
CA HIS A 36 6.94 27.81 1.82
C HIS A 36 5.46 28.19 1.77
N THR A 37 4.58 27.46 2.46
CA THR A 37 3.14 27.70 2.45
C THR A 37 2.57 27.77 3.86
N GLY A 38 1.50 28.54 4.06
CA GLY A 38 0.77 28.53 5.32
C GLY A 38 0.07 27.19 5.55
N PHE A 39 -0.18 26.81 6.81
CA PHE A 39 -0.78 25.51 7.17
C PHE A 39 -2.03 25.15 6.34
N TRP A 40 -2.98 26.08 6.22
CA TRP A 40 -4.22 25.83 5.46
C TRP A 40 -3.98 25.73 3.95
N GLN A 41 -3.06 26.53 3.42
CA GLN A 41 -2.69 26.44 2.01
C GLN A 41 -2.03 25.10 1.72
N TYR A 42 -1.08 24.67 2.56
CA TYR A 42 -0.45 23.37 2.46
C TYR A 42 -1.47 22.22 2.47
N LEU A 43 -2.38 22.24 3.45
CA LEU A 43 -3.40 21.21 3.64
C LEU A 43 -4.34 21.08 2.43
N MET A 44 -4.68 22.21 1.80
CA MET A 44 -5.59 22.27 0.65
C MET A 44 -4.87 22.17 -0.69
N THR A 45 -3.54 22.14 -0.72
CA THR A 45 -2.76 21.98 -1.95
C THR A 45 -2.78 20.52 -2.38
N PRO A 46 -3.24 20.21 -3.62
CA PRO A 46 -3.20 18.84 -4.14
C PRO A 46 -1.80 18.23 -4.10
N VAL A 47 -1.72 16.91 -3.95
CA VAL A 47 -0.48 16.13 -4.09
C VAL A 47 -0.52 15.53 -5.48
N ASP A 48 0.31 16.00 -6.40
CA ASP A 48 0.15 15.77 -7.84
C ASP A 48 -1.25 16.19 -8.32
N VAL A 49 -2.08 15.21 -8.66
CA VAL A 49 -3.48 15.35 -9.09
C VAL A 49 -4.46 14.97 -7.98
N HIS A 50 -3.96 14.54 -6.81
CA HIS A 50 -4.78 13.97 -5.75
C HIS A 50 -5.17 15.01 -4.71
N TYR A 51 -6.46 15.08 -4.40
CA TYR A 51 -6.97 15.93 -3.31
C TYR A 51 -7.13 15.12 -2.02
N VAL A 52 -6.05 15.07 -1.23
CA VAL A 52 -5.91 14.20 -0.05
C VAL A 52 -5.44 15.00 1.18
N PRO A 53 -6.33 15.72 1.88
CA PRO A 53 -5.94 16.61 2.98
C PRO A 53 -5.38 15.87 4.21
N LEU A 54 -5.84 14.66 4.52
CA LEU A 54 -5.27 13.92 5.67
C LEU A 54 -3.88 13.36 5.38
N HIS A 55 -3.56 13.08 4.11
CA HIS A 55 -2.18 12.82 3.67
C HIS A 55 -1.28 14.02 3.99
N ARG A 56 -1.65 15.23 3.53
CA ARG A 56 -0.92 16.47 3.85
C ARG A 56 -0.78 16.67 5.36
N LEU A 57 -1.88 16.54 6.11
CA LEU A 57 -1.86 16.68 7.56
C LEU A 57 -0.88 15.70 8.22
N MET A 58 -0.80 14.47 7.73
CA MET A 58 0.09 13.45 8.28
C MET A 58 1.55 13.76 8.01
N SER A 59 1.90 14.17 6.78
CA SER A 59 3.23 14.69 6.45
C SER A 59 3.61 15.90 7.30
N TRP A 60 2.68 16.85 7.52
CA TRP A 60 2.88 17.99 8.41
C TRP A 60 3.19 17.55 9.84
N LEU A 61 2.39 16.63 10.40
CA LEU A 61 2.55 16.12 11.76
C LEU A 61 3.88 15.39 11.94
N VAL A 62 4.24 14.49 11.03
CA VAL A 62 5.50 13.72 11.11
C VAL A 62 6.69 14.66 11.08
N TYR A 63 6.70 15.62 10.15
CA TYR A 63 7.78 16.58 10.06
C TYR A 63 7.86 17.50 11.28
N HIS A 64 6.73 18.00 11.80
CA HIS A 64 6.72 18.90 12.96
C HIS A 64 7.13 18.20 14.27
N VAL A 65 6.80 16.91 14.43
CA VAL A 65 7.17 16.13 15.62
C VAL A 65 8.66 15.81 15.62
N ALA A 66 9.22 15.40 14.48
CA ALA A 66 10.65 15.10 14.36
C ALA A 66 11.13 15.36 12.92
N PRO A 67 11.60 16.57 12.61
CA PRO A 67 12.04 16.95 11.27
C PRO A 67 13.06 15.96 10.72
N MET A 68 12.82 15.49 9.49
CA MET A 68 13.69 14.54 8.78
C MET A 68 14.02 13.24 9.54
N ASN A 69 13.21 12.85 10.53
CA ASN A 69 13.36 11.58 11.25
C ASN A 69 12.38 10.52 10.73
N PHE A 70 12.87 9.66 9.85
CA PHE A 70 12.06 8.62 9.23
C PHE A 70 11.55 7.55 10.20
N SER A 71 12.14 7.42 11.40
CA SER A 71 11.65 6.46 12.39
C SER A 71 10.25 6.80 12.90
N VAL A 72 9.90 8.09 12.94
CA VAL A 72 8.54 8.54 13.29
C VAL A 72 7.56 8.18 12.18
N ALA A 73 7.94 8.38 10.92
CA ALA A 73 7.16 7.94 9.76
C ALA A 73 6.88 6.43 9.81
N ILE A 74 7.92 5.60 10.04
CA ILE A 74 7.78 4.14 10.17
C ILE A 74 6.80 3.79 11.30
N ALA A 75 6.90 4.43 12.47
CA ALA A 75 6.01 4.15 13.59
C ALA A 75 4.53 4.40 13.23
N VAL A 76 4.25 5.49 12.51
CA VAL A 76 2.90 5.82 12.01
C VAL A 76 2.42 4.77 11.01
N LEU A 77 3.25 4.40 10.01
CA LEU A 77 2.89 3.37 9.03
C LEU A 77 2.63 2.01 9.67
N LEU A 78 3.47 1.61 10.64
CA LEU A 78 3.29 0.36 11.38
C LEU A 78 2.04 0.38 12.24
N ALA A 79 1.64 1.51 12.81
CA ALA A 79 0.39 1.61 13.56
C ALA A 79 -0.82 1.30 12.67
N PHE A 80 -0.88 1.87 11.46
CA PHE A 80 -1.92 1.56 10.48
C PHE A 80 -1.85 0.10 10.03
N HIS A 81 -0.66 -0.42 9.72
CA HIS A 81 -0.50 -1.81 9.30
C HIS A 81 -0.91 -2.82 10.38
N ILE A 82 -0.51 -2.59 11.64
CA ILE A 82 -0.95 -3.41 12.78
C ILE A 82 -2.48 -3.31 12.95
N GLY A 83 -3.04 -2.11 12.80
CA GLY A 83 -4.48 -1.89 12.75
C GLY A 83 -5.16 -2.77 11.69
N THR A 84 -4.62 -2.78 10.47
CA THR A 84 -5.09 -3.63 9.36
C THR A 84 -5.05 -5.09 9.75
N LEU A 85 -3.94 -5.59 10.30
CA LEU A 85 -3.81 -6.99 10.75
C LEU A 85 -4.84 -7.34 11.84
N VAL A 86 -5.09 -6.43 12.79
CA VAL A 86 -6.07 -6.64 13.86
C VAL A 86 -7.48 -6.73 13.30
N PHE A 87 -7.89 -5.78 12.45
CA PHE A 87 -9.23 -5.80 11.87
C PHE A 87 -9.39 -6.95 10.86
N LEU A 88 -8.38 -7.27 10.06
CA LEU A 88 -8.37 -8.41 9.15
C LEU A 88 -8.55 -9.72 9.94
N ALA A 89 -7.81 -9.91 11.03
CA ALA A 89 -7.96 -11.06 11.91
C ALA A 89 -9.37 -11.16 12.51
N ARG A 90 -9.96 -10.03 12.93
CA ARG A 90 -11.33 -9.98 13.45
C ARG A 90 -12.37 -10.27 12.38
N THR A 91 -12.18 -9.77 11.17
CA THR A 91 -13.06 -10.03 10.03
C THR A 91 -13.01 -11.51 9.62
N LEU A 92 -11.81 -12.10 9.51
CA LEU A 92 -11.66 -13.53 9.22
C LEU A 92 -12.30 -14.41 10.30
N ARG A 93 -12.24 -14.02 11.58
CA ARG A 93 -12.97 -14.69 12.66
C ARG A 93 -14.48 -14.52 12.53
N LEU A 94 -14.95 -13.32 12.17
CA LEU A 94 -16.37 -13.03 11.97
C LEU A 94 -16.97 -13.86 10.83
N LEU A 95 -16.18 -14.05 9.77
CA LEU A 95 -16.46 -14.94 8.63
C LEU A 95 -16.31 -16.43 8.95
N GLN A 96 -15.92 -16.78 10.19
CA GLN A 96 -15.73 -18.15 10.65
C GLN A 96 -14.64 -18.94 9.88
N ALA A 97 -13.57 -18.28 9.43
CA ALA A 97 -12.47 -18.92 8.69
C ALA A 97 -11.62 -19.92 9.51
N GLY A 98 -11.94 -20.12 10.80
CA GLY A 98 -11.30 -21.11 11.65
C GLY A 98 -9.76 -20.95 11.72
N PRO A 99 -9.00 -22.06 11.82
CA PRO A 99 -7.54 -22.01 11.81
C PRO A 99 -6.93 -21.47 10.51
N VAL A 100 -7.61 -21.66 9.37
CA VAL A 100 -7.13 -21.19 8.06
C VAL A 100 -7.06 -19.67 8.01
N GLY A 101 -7.97 -18.97 8.69
CA GLY A 101 -7.91 -17.51 8.82
C GLY A 101 -6.59 -17.04 9.46
N GLY A 102 -6.03 -17.82 10.38
CA GLY A 102 -4.71 -17.54 10.94
C GLY A 102 -3.57 -17.70 9.94
N LEU A 103 -3.64 -18.73 9.08
CA LEU A 103 -2.66 -18.95 8.00
C LEU A 103 -2.72 -17.85 6.94
N ILE A 104 -3.94 -17.44 6.55
CA ILE A 104 -4.17 -16.32 5.62
C ILE A 104 -3.58 -15.02 6.19
N LEU A 105 -3.81 -14.74 7.48
CA LEU A 105 -3.25 -13.56 8.14
C LEU A 105 -1.71 -13.58 8.14
N CYS A 106 -1.09 -14.72 8.44
CA CYS A 106 0.37 -14.84 8.37
C CYS A 106 0.89 -14.74 6.93
N GLY A 107 0.18 -15.31 5.95
CA GLY A 107 0.51 -15.18 4.53
C GLY A 107 0.43 -13.73 4.05
N TYR A 108 -0.62 -13.01 4.42
CA TYR A 108 -0.74 -11.56 4.21
C TYR A 108 0.48 -10.84 4.78
N ALA A 109 0.77 -11.01 6.07
CA ALA A 109 1.88 -10.35 6.76
C ALA A 109 3.28 -10.73 6.24
N ALA A 110 3.41 -11.86 5.53
CA ALA A 110 4.66 -12.34 4.95
C ALA A 110 4.89 -11.86 3.51
N SER A 111 3.91 -11.19 2.89
CA SER A 111 4.00 -10.75 1.50
C SER A 111 5.01 -9.61 1.34
N ALA A 112 5.91 -9.73 0.36
CA ALA A 112 6.86 -8.69 -0.03
C ALA A 112 6.14 -7.41 -0.48
N MET A 113 4.92 -7.52 -1.00
CA MET A 113 4.10 -6.37 -1.42
C MET A 113 3.91 -5.35 -0.30
N ILE A 114 3.89 -5.80 0.96
CA ILE A 114 3.84 -4.89 2.12
C ILE A 114 5.13 -4.08 2.22
N VAL A 115 6.30 -4.70 2.05
CA VAL A 115 7.59 -3.99 2.06
C VAL A 115 7.59 -2.93 0.95
N TYR A 116 7.27 -3.33 -0.28
CA TYR A 116 7.18 -2.42 -1.42
C TYR A 116 6.16 -1.29 -1.22
N GLY A 117 5.05 -1.57 -0.55
CA GLY A 117 4.01 -0.59 -0.25
C GLY A 117 4.41 0.43 0.81
N LEU A 118 5.25 0.03 1.79
CA LEU A 118 5.59 0.82 2.97
C LEU A 118 6.99 1.45 2.98
N VAL A 119 7.87 1.07 2.04
CA VAL A 119 9.26 1.57 1.96
C VAL A 119 9.39 3.03 1.48
N TRP A 120 8.32 3.64 0.98
CA TRP A 120 8.33 5.03 0.50
C TRP A 120 7.17 5.76 1.15
N TRP A 121 7.48 6.80 1.94
CA TRP A 121 6.50 7.50 2.78
C TRP A 121 5.31 8.07 2.00
N ALA A 122 5.48 8.93 1.00
CA ALA A 122 4.38 9.57 0.26
C ALA A 122 3.48 8.55 -0.42
N HIS A 123 4.06 7.45 -0.88
CA HIS A 123 3.31 6.32 -1.40
C HIS A 123 2.52 5.60 -0.29
N ALA A 124 3.19 5.28 0.82
CA ALA A 124 2.65 4.50 1.93
C ALA A 124 1.60 5.26 2.73
N GLU A 125 1.76 6.58 2.87
CA GLU A 125 0.92 7.45 3.69
C GLU A 125 -0.48 7.64 3.07
N CYS A 126 -0.63 7.52 1.75
CA CYS A 126 -1.95 7.38 1.11
C CYS A 126 -2.60 6.02 1.44
N ARG A 127 -1.80 4.94 1.39
CA ARG A 127 -2.30 3.58 1.21
C ARG A 127 -2.51 2.83 2.51
N ALA A 128 -1.56 2.92 3.44
CA ALA A 128 -1.67 2.22 4.72
C ALA A 128 -2.89 2.67 5.53
N PRO A 129 -3.20 3.98 5.64
CA PRO A 129 -4.42 4.43 6.28
C PRO A 129 -5.67 4.01 5.50
N TYR A 130 -5.66 4.11 4.16
CA TYR A 130 -6.78 3.67 3.32
C TYR A 130 -7.11 2.19 3.55
N VAL A 131 -6.12 1.30 3.45
CA VAL A 131 -6.27 -0.15 3.68
C VAL A 131 -6.80 -0.42 5.09
N PHE A 132 -6.28 0.27 6.09
CA PHE A 132 -6.76 0.16 7.47
C PHE A 132 -8.25 0.55 7.59
N MET A 133 -8.62 1.70 7.02
CA MET A 133 -9.98 2.22 7.06
C MET A 133 -10.96 1.34 6.28
N ASP A 134 -10.55 0.78 5.14
CA ASP A 134 -11.38 -0.14 4.37
C ASP A 134 -11.66 -1.44 5.14
N VAL A 135 -10.63 -2.11 5.66
CA VAL A 135 -10.83 -3.32 6.49
C VAL A 135 -11.64 -3.01 7.76
N CYS A 136 -11.48 -1.82 8.35
CA CYS A 136 -12.28 -1.34 9.46
C CYS A 136 -13.76 -1.15 9.07
N ALA A 137 -14.03 -0.56 7.91
CA ALA A 137 -15.38 -0.40 7.37
C ALA A 137 -16.04 -1.75 7.10
N ILE A 138 -15.33 -2.67 6.43
CA ILE A 138 -15.79 -4.04 6.15
C ILE A 138 -16.13 -4.78 7.45
N TYR A 139 -15.23 -4.74 8.45
CA TYR A 139 -15.46 -5.39 9.74
C TYR A 139 -16.73 -4.87 10.40
N ASN A 140 -16.89 -3.54 10.50
CA ASN A 140 -18.03 -2.93 11.17
C ASN A 140 -19.33 -3.15 10.40
N TYR A 141 -19.30 -3.16 9.06
CA TYR A 141 -20.44 -3.50 8.23
C TYR A 141 -20.92 -4.93 8.47
N LEU A 142 -20.02 -5.91 8.42
CA LEU A 142 -20.35 -7.31 8.71
C LEU A 142 -20.82 -7.52 10.15
N ALA A 143 -20.21 -6.82 11.11
CA ALA A 143 -20.61 -6.89 12.52
C ALA A 143 -22.02 -6.32 12.71
N TRP A 144 -22.33 -5.19 12.05
CA TRP A 144 -23.66 -4.60 12.05
C TRP A 144 -24.71 -5.53 11.42
N MET A 145 -24.39 -6.18 10.28
CA MET A 145 -25.28 -7.17 9.66
C MET A 145 -25.63 -8.32 10.63
N LYS A 146 -24.73 -8.64 11.57
CA LYS A 146 -24.93 -9.68 12.57
C LYS A 146 -25.75 -9.22 13.78
N ASP A 147 -25.45 -8.04 14.35
CA ASP A 147 -25.99 -7.61 15.65
C ASP A 147 -26.92 -6.37 15.60
N GLY A 148 -27.02 -5.70 14.45
CA GLY A 148 -27.88 -4.52 14.23
C GLY A 148 -27.46 -3.25 14.95
N ARG A 149 -26.30 -3.21 15.64
CA ARG A 149 -25.92 -2.07 16.50
C ARG A 149 -25.54 -0.83 15.69
N ARG A 150 -26.22 0.30 15.92
CA ARG A 150 -25.98 1.58 15.20
C ARG A 150 -24.55 2.12 15.33
N ALA A 151 -23.88 1.88 16.47
CA ALA A 151 -22.48 2.27 16.65
C ALA A 151 -21.56 1.69 15.55
N ARG A 152 -21.87 0.49 15.04
CA ARG A 152 -21.12 -0.14 13.94
C ARG A 152 -21.30 0.61 12.62
N LEU A 153 -22.52 1.06 12.30
CA LEU A 153 -22.77 1.90 11.14
C LEU A 153 -22.02 3.22 11.23
N PHE A 154 -22.00 3.84 12.41
CA PHE A 154 -21.24 5.07 12.63
C PHE A 154 -19.74 4.84 12.40
N CYS A 155 -19.15 3.80 12.99
CA CYS A 155 -17.74 3.47 12.77
C CYS A 155 -17.42 3.17 11.29
N MET A 156 -18.31 2.47 10.58
CA MET A 156 -18.18 2.20 9.15
C MET A 156 -18.19 3.49 8.33
N ALA A 157 -19.16 4.38 8.59
CA ALA A 157 -19.26 5.66 7.89
C ALA A 157 -18.07 6.57 8.18
N LEU A 158 -17.62 6.62 9.45
CA LEU A 158 -16.44 7.39 9.84
C LEU A 158 -15.18 6.88 9.14
N ALA A 159 -14.96 5.57 9.10
CA ALA A 159 -13.80 4.98 8.41
C ALA A 159 -13.81 5.33 6.91
N PHE A 160 -14.97 5.26 6.26
CA PHE A 160 -15.13 5.66 4.86
C PHE A 160 -14.81 7.13 4.61
N VAL A 161 -15.32 8.05 5.44
CA VAL A 161 -15.04 9.48 5.30
C VAL A 161 -13.55 9.78 5.54
N LEU A 162 -12.94 9.15 6.54
CA LEU A 162 -11.51 9.32 6.81
C LEU A 162 -10.64 8.75 5.69
N ALA A 163 -11.05 7.65 5.05
CA ALA A 163 -10.33 7.08 3.92
C ALA A 163 -10.17 8.08 2.76
N PHE A 164 -11.21 8.89 2.45
CA PHE A 164 -11.10 9.93 1.42
C PHE A 164 -10.05 10.99 1.71
N GLY A 165 -9.78 11.27 2.99
CA GLY A 165 -8.73 12.20 3.36
C GLY A 165 -7.33 11.70 2.98
N PHE A 166 -7.14 10.38 2.85
CA PHE A 166 -5.86 9.77 2.53
C PHE A 166 -5.77 9.30 1.09
N TYR A 167 -6.86 8.80 0.52
CA TYR A 167 -6.81 8.23 -0.82
C TYR A 167 -8.15 8.25 -1.56
N GLU A 168 -8.10 8.65 -2.83
CA GLU A 168 -9.26 8.80 -3.70
C GLU A 168 -9.91 7.45 -4.05
N LYS A 169 -9.14 6.34 -4.00
CA LYS A 169 -9.67 4.97 -4.12
C LYS A 169 -10.71 4.61 -3.05
N ALA A 170 -10.86 5.44 -2.00
CA ALA A 170 -11.96 5.33 -1.03
C ALA A 170 -13.35 5.28 -1.69
N VAL A 171 -13.52 5.79 -2.92
CA VAL A 171 -14.77 5.64 -3.70
C VAL A 171 -15.21 4.18 -3.88
N LEU A 172 -14.30 3.21 -3.79
CA LEU A 172 -14.56 1.78 -4.01
C LEU A 172 -15.02 1.04 -2.75
N ILE A 173 -14.81 1.61 -1.55
CA ILE A 173 -15.20 0.98 -0.28
C ILE A 173 -16.67 0.52 -0.28
N PRO A 174 -17.67 1.31 -0.72
CA PRO A 174 -19.06 0.86 -0.76
C PRO A 174 -19.25 -0.41 -1.62
N VAL A 175 -18.50 -0.56 -2.71
CA VAL A 175 -18.53 -1.74 -3.57
C VAL A 175 -17.94 -2.95 -2.82
N HIS A 176 -16.81 -2.75 -2.14
CA HIS A 176 -16.20 -3.78 -1.28
C HIS A 176 -17.17 -4.25 -0.18
N LEU A 177 -17.90 -3.32 0.46
CA LEU A 177 -18.92 -3.64 1.46
C LEU A 177 -20.04 -4.53 0.89
N VAL A 178 -20.66 -4.13 -0.23
CA VAL A 178 -21.73 -4.91 -0.87
C VAL A 178 -21.22 -6.31 -1.24
N LEU A 179 -20.04 -6.38 -1.85
CA LEU A 179 -19.46 -7.62 -2.32
C LEU A 179 -19.18 -8.59 -1.17
N VAL A 180 -18.45 -8.14 -0.15
CA VAL A 180 -18.08 -8.97 1.00
C VAL A 180 -19.33 -9.36 1.79
N GLY A 181 -20.29 -8.45 1.98
CA GLY A 181 -21.57 -8.74 2.60
C GLY A 181 -22.33 -9.85 1.87
N TYR A 182 -22.47 -9.72 0.54
CA TYR A 182 -23.15 -10.70 -0.29
C TYR A 182 -22.46 -12.06 -0.32
N LEU A 183 -21.14 -12.11 -0.48
CA LEU A 183 -20.38 -13.35 -0.56
C LEU A 183 -20.25 -14.05 0.80
N SER A 184 -20.37 -13.31 1.92
CA SER A 184 -20.32 -13.89 3.26
C SER A 184 -21.55 -14.74 3.59
N ASP A 185 -22.75 -14.32 3.17
CA ASP A 185 -24.02 -15.02 3.39
C ASP A 185 -25.07 -14.61 2.34
N GLU A 186 -25.00 -15.21 1.15
CA GLU A 186 -25.84 -14.85 -0.02
C GLU A 186 -27.34 -14.92 0.29
N HIS A 187 -27.78 -15.96 1.02
CA HIS A 187 -29.20 -16.16 1.32
C HIS A 187 -29.72 -15.08 2.27
N ARG A 188 -29.01 -14.85 3.39
CA ARG A 188 -29.42 -13.83 4.35
C ARG A 188 -29.32 -12.43 3.74
N PHE A 189 -28.33 -12.18 2.88
CA PHE A 189 -28.18 -10.92 2.16
C PHE A 189 -29.38 -10.59 1.30
N ARG A 190 -29.87 -11.54 0.50
CA ARG A 190 -31.05 -11.33 -0.33
C ARG A 190 -32.30 -11.05 0.50
N SER A 191 -32.51 -11.81 1.57
CA SER A 191 -33.69 -11.63 2.45
C SER A 191 -33.71 -10.27 3.18
N HIS A 192 -32.55 -9.65 3.41
CA HIS A 192 -32.43 -8.36 4.12
C HIS A 192 -31.84 -7.24 3.25
N ALA A 193 -31.86 -7.40 1.92
CA ALA A 193 -31.11 -6.55 0.99
C ALA A 193 -31.42 -5.07 1.17
N LYS A 194 -32.71 -4.70 1.30
CA LYS A 194 -33.10 -3.30 1.52
C LYS A 194 -32.45 -2.70 2.77
N ALA A 195 -32.50 -3.41 3.90
CA ALA A 195 -31.90 -2.92 5.13
C ALA A 195 -30.38 -2.78 4.98
N TRP A 196 -29.72 -3.80 4.42
CA TRP A 196 -28.26 -3.86 4.34
C TRP A 196 -27.62 -3.00 3.24
N LEU A 197 -28.37 -2.71 2.18
CA LEU A 197 -27.91 -1.84 1.09
C LEU A 197 -28.20 -0.36 1.37
N THR A 198 -29.22 -0.02 2.16
CA THR A 198 -29.58 1.39 2.43
C THR A 198 -28.40 2.24 2.92
N PRO A 199 -27.64 1.86 3.97
CA PRO A 199 -26.51 2.68 4.42
C PRO A 199 -25.38 2.73 3.39
N VAL A 200 -25.14 1.64 2.65
CA VAL A 200 -24.11 1.57 1.61
C VAL A 200 -24.48 2.40 0.39
N ALA A 201 -25.77 2.48 0.05
CA ALA A 201 -26.27 3.31 -1.05
C ALA A 201 -26.00 4.80 -0.79
N TRP A 202 -26.16 5.27 0.45
CA TRP A 202 -25.79 6.65 0.82
C TRP A 202 -24.30 6.91 0.66
N MET A 203 -23.45 5.95 1.04
CA MET A 203 -22.00 6.05 0.85
C MET A 203 -21.65 6.07 -0.65
N LEU A 204 -22.30 5.21 -1.46
CA LEU A 204 -22.12 5.16 -2.90
C LEU A 204 -22.54 6.47 -3.58
N LEU A 205 -23.64 7.08 -3.15
CA LEU A 205 -24.06 8.41 -3.62
C LEU A 205 -23.01 9.48 -3.28
N GLY A 206 -22.45 9.44 -2.08
CA GLY A 206 -21.34 10.32 -1.69
C GLY A 206 -20.08 10.10 -2.53
N ALA A 207 -19.69 8.84 -2.76
CA ALA A 207 -18.56 8.47 -3.62
C ALA A 207 -18.76 8.92 -5.07
N LEU A 208 -19.98 8.75 -5.60
CA LEU A 208 -20.34 9.23 -6.94
C LEU A 208 -20.28 10.75 -7.01
N GLY A 209 -20.82 11.46 -6.02
CA GLY A 209 -20.72 12.91 -5.93
C GLY A 209 -19.27 13.40 -5.92
N TYR A 210 -18.41 12.75 -5.12
CA TYR A 210 -16.97 13.03 -5.10
C TYR A 210 -16.33 12.78 -6.47
N ALA A 211 -16.56 11.61 -7.08
CA ALA A 211 -15.98 11.27 -8.37
C ALA A 211 -16.42 12.23 -9.49
N LEU A 212 -17.69 12.61 -9.53
CA LEU A 212 -18.22 13.60 -10.47
C LEU A 212 -17.61 14.99 -10.24
N GLY A 213 -17.46 15.41 -8.98
CA GLY A 213 -16.78 16.65 -8.62
C GLY A 213 -15.32 16.64 -9.07
N TYR A 214 -14.60 15.54 -8.81
CA TYR A 214 -13.21 15.35 -9.22
C TYR A 214 -13.06 15.45 -10.75
N LEU A 215 -13.89 14.73 -11.51
CA LEU A 215 -13.90 14.77 -12.98
C LEU A 215 -14.27 16.15 -13.53
N TRP A 216 -15.11 16.90 -12.81
CA TRP A 216 -15.48 18.26 -13.19
C TRP A 216 -14.33 19.26 -12.98
N ILE A 217 -13.58 19.14 -11.87
CA ILE A 217 -12.41 19.98 -11.59
C ILE A 217 -11.27 19.66 -12.57
N HIS A 218 -11.04 18.38 -12.85
CA HIS A 218 -9.94 17.90 -13.69
C HIS A 218 -10.36 17.67 -15.15
N ARG A 219 -11.26 18.52 -15.67
CA ARG A 219 -11.64 18.51 -17.09
C ARG A 219 -10.39 18.68 -17.95
N GLY A 220 -10.09 17.69 -18.79
CA GLY A 220 -8.93 17.71 -19.68
C GLY A 220 -7.70 16.96 -19.15
N ALA A 221 -7.76 16.35 -17.96
CA ALA A 221 -6.82 15.29 -17.63
C ALA A 221 -6.96 14.19 -18.70
N ALA A 222 -5.89 13.95 -19.47
CA ALA A 222 -5.94 12.92 -20.49
C ALA A 222 -6.33 11.57 -19.85
N SER A 223 -7.23 10.86 -20.52
CA SER A 223 -7.66 9.52 -20.13
C SER A 223 -7.08 8.53 -21.12
N SER A 224 -6.57 7.41 -20.63
CA SER A 224 -6.22 6.30 -21.51
C SER A 224 -7.44 5.84 -22.32
N PRO A 225 -7.31 5.57 -23.63
CA PRO A 225 -8.38 4.95 -24.40
C PRO A 225 -8.91 3.68 -23.72
N PRO A 226 -10.21 3.37 -23.74
CA PRO A 226 -10.79 2.26 -22.97
C PRO A 226 -10.12 0.90 -23.24
N LEU A 227 -9.79 0.60 -24.49
CA LEU A 227 -9.10 -0.65 -24.84
C LEU A 227 -7.68 -0.74 -24.24
N GLN A 228 -6.96 0.38 -24.20
CA GLN A 228 -5.64 0.44 -23.56
C GLN A 228 -5.76 0.28 -22.05
N ALA A 229 -6.77 0.92 -21.43
CA ALA A 229 -7.04 0.78 -20.01
C ALA A 229 -7.41 -0.68 -19.64
N ILE A 230 -8.27 -1.35 -20.41
CA ILE A 230 -8.62 -2.76 -20.18
C ILE A 230 -7.38 -3.68 -20.31
N ARG A 231 -6.55 -3.46 -21.33
CA ARG A 231 -5.30 -4.23 -21.49
C ARG A 231 -4.35 -4.01 -20.30
N ALA A 232 -4.20 -2.76 -19.89
CA ALA A 232 -3.41 -2.37 -18.73
C ALA A 232 -3.93 -3.02 -17.44
N ASP A 233 -5.24 -3.13 -17.30
CA ASP A 233 -5.91 -3.68 -16.12
C ASP A 233 -5.72 -5.19 -16.01
N LEU A 234 -5.83 -5.91 -17.14
CA LEU A 234 -5.51 -7.33 -17.20
C LEU A 234 -4.03 -7.61 -16.86
N GLU A 235 -3.14 -6.72 -17.28
CA GLU A 235 -1.72 -6.81 -16.96
C GLU A 235 -1.44 -6.56 -15.48
N PHE A 236 -2.11 -5.58 -14.86
CA PHE A 236 -2.09 -5.38 -13.41
C PHE A 236 -2.59 -6.61 -12.66
N ALA A 237 -3.72 -7.20 -13.07
CA ALA A 237 -4.24 -8.41 -12.45
C ALA A 237 -3.24 -9.57 -12.56
N LYS A 238 -2.63 -9.75 -13.74
CA LYS A 238 -1.58 -10.76 -13.98
C LYS A 238 -0.40 -10.59 -13.03
N VAL A 239 0.16 -9.37 -12.95
CA VAL A 239 1.29 -9.04 -12.07
C VAL A 239 0.91 -9.20 -10.59
N PHE A 240 -0.29 -8.75 -10.22
CA PHE A 240 -0.80 -8.87 -8.86
C PHE A 240 -0.87 -10.33 -8.41
N PHE A 241 -1.55 -11.20 -9.16
CA PHE A 241 -1.69 -12.61 -8.78
C PHE A 241 -0.34 -13.34 -8.77
N ALA A 242 0.56 -13.02 -9.68
CA ALA A 242 1.92 -13.55 -9.66
C ALA A 242 2.66 -13.12 -8.39
N THR A 243 2.63 -11.83 -8.05
CA THR A 243 3.32 -11.31 -6.87
C THR A 243 2.70 -11.80 -5.57
N ALA A 244 1.38 -11.88 -5.50
CA ALA A 244 0.65 -12.45 -4.38
C ALA A 244 1.02 -13.94 -4.16
N SER A 245 1.40 -14.66 -5.21
CA SER A 245 1.91 -16.04 -5.13
C SER A 245 3.39 -16.16 -4.75
N GLY A 246 4.09 -15.02 -4.62
CA GLY A 246 5.52 -14.95 -4.23
C GLY A 246 6.48 -14.87 -5.42
N MET A 247 5.99 -14.66 -6.64
CA MET A 247 6.85 -14.41 -7.80
C MET A 247 7.34 -12.97 -7.82
N GLY A 248 8.57 -12.73 -8.28
CA GLY A 248 9.07 -11.36 -8.44
C GLY A 248 8.56 -10.69 -9.70
N ALA A 249 8.04 -9.47 -9.61
CA ALA A 249 7.53 -8.73 -10.77
C ALA A 249 8.54 -7.74 -11.37
N GLU A 250 9.52 -7.27 -10.57
CA GLU A 250 10.45 -6.21 -11.00
C GLU A 250 11.54 -6.69 -11.97
N ASP A 251 11.97 -7.96 -11.90
CA ASP A 251 13.03 -8.49 -12.77
C ASP A 251 12.57 -8.81 -14.22
N ALA A 252 11.27 -8.67 -14.55
CA ALA A 252 10.63 -9.12 -15.80
C ALA A 252 10.84 -10.62 -16.17
N HIS A 253 11.75 -11.34 -15.51
CA HIS A 253 12.05 -12.74 -15.75
C HIS A 253 10.90 -13.67 -15.34
N ASP A 254 10.28 -13.38 -14.20
CA ASP A 254 9.21 -14.22 -13.64
C ASP A 254 7.84 -13.84 -14.20
N VAL A 255 7.61 -12.55 -14.46
CA VAL A 255 6.39 -12.04 -15.11
C VAL A 255 6.85 -11.15 -16.25
N PRO A 256 6.87 -11.63 -17.50
CA PRO A 256 7.33 -10.82 -18.62
C PRO A 256 6.29 -9.75 -18.97
N GLU A 257 6.75 -8.56 -19.36
CA GLU A 257 5.90 -7.45 -19.86
C GLU A 257 5.01 -7.93 -21.02
N HIS A 258 5.48 -8.92 -21.79
CA HIS A 258 4.75 -9.57 -22.88
C HIS A 258 4.85 -11.10 -22.79
N GLY A 259 3.71 -11.79 -22.93
CA GLY A 259 3.66 -13.25 -22.96
C GLY A 259 3.44 -13.90 -21.60
N LEU A 260 3.78 -15.18 -21.50
CA LEU A 260 3.58 -16.03 -20.32
C LEU A 260 4.90 -16.71 -19.94
N SER A 261 5.27 -16.67 -18.66
CA SER A 261 6.34 -17.52 -18.12
C SER A 261 5.77 -18.87 -17.67
N LEU A 262 6.62 -19.89 -17.54
CA LEU A 262 6.20 -21.18 -16.99
C LEU A 262 5.62 -21.03 -15.57
N ARG A 263 6.22 -20.19 -14.74
CA ARG A 263 5.75 -19.92 -13.38
C ARG A 263 4.37 -19.26 -13.38
N LEU A 264 4.15 -18.28 -14.26
CA LEU A 264 2.84 -17.65 -14.42
C LEU A 264 1.79 -18.65 -14.93
N LEU A 265 2.16 -19.52 -15.88
CA LEU A 265 1.29 -20.62 -16.33
C LEU A 265 0.90 -21.54 -15.16
N CYS A 266 1.83 -21.86 -14.26
CA CYS A 266 1.52 -22.65 -13.06
C CYS A 266 0.53 -21.93 -12.13
N VAL A 267 0.68 -20.61 -11.93
CA VAL A 267 -0.26 -19.81 -11.12
C VAL A 267 -1.65 -19.78 -11.75
N LEU A 268 -1.73 -19.53 -13.05
CA LEU A 268 -3.00 -19.54 -13.79
C LEU A 268 -3.66 -20.93 -13.76
N PHE A 269 -2.86 -21.99 -13.96
CA PHE A 269 -3.33 -23.37 -13.87
C PHE A 269 -3.86 -23.70 -12.47
N ALA A 270 -3.15 -23.31 -11.41
CA ALA A 270 -3.61 -23.47 -10.04
C ALA A 270 -4.92 -22.71 -9.77
N GLY A 271 -5.08 -21.51 -10.33
CA GLY A 271 -6.33 -20.76 -10.32
C GLY A 271 -7.48 -21.50 -11.01
N CYS A 272 -7.24 -22.06 -12.20
CA CYS A 272 -8.21 -22.90 -12.91
C CYS A 272 -8.61 -24.13 -12.10
N VAL A 273 -7.63 -24.83 -11.51
CA VAL A 273 -7.89 -25.98 -10.63
C VAL A 273 -8.72 -25.55 -9.42
N ALA A 274 -8.44 -24.41 -8.80
CA ALA A 274 -9.22 -23.88 -7.69
C ALA A 274 -10.67 -23.58 -8.10
N VAL A 275 -10.90 -22.99 -9.29
CA VAL A 275 -12.25 -22.74 -9.82
C VAL A 275 -13.01 -24.04 -10.07
N LEU A 276 -12.38 -25.01 -10.74
CA LEU A 276 -12.98 -26.32 -11.00
C LEU A 276 -13.31 -27.05 -9.69
N TRP A 277 -12.36 -27.08 -8.75
CA TRP A 277 -12.56 -27.65 -7.42
C TRP A 277 -13.73 -27.00 -6.68
N SER A 278 -13.84 -25.67 -6.75
CA SER A 278 -14.93 -24.89 -6.15
C SER A 278 -16.28 -25.27 -6.75
N ALA A 279 -16.35 -25.35 -8.08
CA ALA A 279 -17.56 -25.74 -8.79
C ALA A 279 -18.04 -27.15 -8.39
N ILE A 280 -17.12 -28.08 -8.15
CA ILE A 280 -17.41 -29.45 -7.73
C ILE A 280 -17.84 -29.52 -6.26
N ARG A 281 -17.14 -28.83 -5.35
CA ARG A 281 -17.36 -28.97 -3.90
C ARG A 281 -18.62 -28.29 -3.39
N ARG A 282 -18.96 -27.10 -3.90
CA ARG A 282 -20.14 -26.36 -3.45
C ARG A 282 -20.63 -25.39 -4.52
N ARG A 283 -21.89 -25.57 -4.95
CA ARG A 283 -22.57 -24.64 -5.87
C ARG A 283 -22.44 -23.20 -5.36
N GLY A 284 -21.83 -22.34 -6.16
CA GLY A 284 -21.67 -20.91 -5.89
C GLY A 284 -20.30 -20.49 -5.32
N SER A 285 -19.44 -21.40 -4.86
CA SER A 285 -18.14 -21.01 -4.28
C SER A 285 -17.15 -20.44 -5.31
N TRP A 286 -17.29 -20.82 -6.59
CA TRP A 286 -16.54 -20.23 -7.70
C TRP A 286 -16.79 -18.72 -7.86
N LYS A 287 -17.95 -18.20 -7.40
CA LYS A 287 -18.28 -16.77 -7.47
C LYS A 287 -17.26 -15.94 -6.69
N VAL A 288 -16.69 -16.47 -5.61
CA VAL A 288 -15.68 -15.77 -4.80
C VAL A 288 -14.39 -15.57 -5.58
N LEU A 289 -13.98 -16.56 -6.39
CA LEU A 289 -12.78 -16.47 -7.21
C LEU A 289 -12.97 -15.50 -8.39
N LEU A 290 -14.13 -15.53 -9.03
CA LEU A 290 -14.48 -14.53 -10.04
C LEU A 290 -14.53 -13.11 -9.43
N ALA A 291 -15.13 -12.97 -8.26
CA ALA A 291 -15.17 -11.71 -7.54
C ALA A 291 -13.77 -11.20 -7.19
N ALA A 292 -12.82 -12.08 -6.81
CA ALA A 292 -11.45 -11.68 -6.54
C ALA A 292 -10.77 -11.08 -7.78
N LEU A 293 -10.95 -11.70 -8.96
CA LEU A 293 -10.44 -11.13 -10.21
C LEU A 293 -11.09 -9.77 -10.52
N LEU A 294 -12.42 -9.67 -10.40
CA LEU A 294 -13.15 -8.44 -10.72
C LEU A 294 -12.84 -7.29 -9.76
N VAL A 295 -12.62 -7.57 -8.47
CA VAL A 295 -12.20 -6.56 -7.49
C VAL A 295 -10.82 -6.04 -7.84
N VAL A 296 -9.86 -6.93 -8.08
CA VAL A 296 -8.49 -6.53 -8.46
C VAL A 296 -8.52 -5.64 -9.71
N MET A 297 -9.27 -6.03 -10.74
CA MET A 297 -9.47 -5.22 -11.94
C MET A 297 -10.14 -3.86 -11.64
N LEU A 298 -11.23 -3.86 -10.87
CA LEU A 298 -11.92 -2.63 -10.48
C LEU A 298 -11.01 -1.68 -9.69
N ASP A 299 -10.20 -2.21 -8.79
CA ASP A 299 -9.32 -1.42 -7.94
C ASP A 299 -8.12 -0.87 -8.72
N PHE A 300 -7.66 -1.54 -9.77
CA PHE A 300 -6.65 -1.00 -10.69
C PHE A 300 -7.22 -0.07 -11.78
N LEU A 301 -8.54 -0.04 -11.98
CA LEU A 301 -9.17 0.84 -12.96
C LEU A 301 -8.80 2.34 -12.82
N PRO A 302 -8.76 2.95 -11.61
CA PRO A 302 -8.35 4.34 -11.46
C PRO A 302 -6.93 4.62 -11.98
N ILE A 303 -5.98 3.71 -11.77
CA ILE A 303 -4.59 3.92 -12.24
C ILE A 303 -4.47 3.67 -13.74
N THR A 304 -5.21 2.71 -14.30
CA THR A 304 -5.18 2.42 -15.75
C THR A 304 -5.87 3.50 -16.57
N LEU A 305 -6.90 4.14 -16.02
CA LEU A 305 -7.56 5.30 -16.63
C LEU A 305 -6.77 6.60 -16.44
N SER A 306 -5.85 6.67 -15.48
CA SER A 306 -5.03 7.86 -15.23
C SER A 306 -3.97 8.10 -16.31
N ASN A 307 -3.44 9.32 -16.33
CA ASN A 307 -2.29 9.72 -17.15
C ASN A 307 -1.02 8.91 -16.91
N ARG A 308 -0.91 8.19 -15.78
CA ARG A 308 0.31 7.45 -15.46
C ARG A 308 0.59 6.33 -16.46
N GLY A 309 -0.45 5.70 -17.02
CA GLY A 309 -0.31 4.71 -18.09
C GLY A 309 0.27 5.31 -19.36
N THR A 310 -0.10 6.55 -19.69
CA THR A 310 0.46 7.29 -20.84
C THR A 310 1.92 7.67 -20.62
N TRP A 311 2.30 8.06 -19.39
CA TRP A 311 3.66 8.55 -19.09
C TRP A 311 4.67 7.42 -18.92
N ILE A 312 4.27 6.32 -18.26
CA ILE A 312 5.17 5.24 -17.83
C ILE A 312 5.00 3.97 -18.69
N GLY A 313 3.91 3.88 -19.47
CA GLY A 313 3.57 2.68 -20.24
C GLY A 313 3.22 1.49 -19.33
N LEU A 314 3.43 0.27 -19.82
CA LEU A 314 3.12 -0.96 -19.08
C LEU A 314 4.03 -1.19 -17.86
N ARG A 315 5.19 -0.51 -17.78
CA ARG A 315 6.12 -0.63 -16.65
C ARG A 315 5.48 -0.27 -15.31
N ILE A 316 4.45 0.58 -15.32
CA ILE A 316 3.72 0.91 -14.10
C ILE A 316 3.06 -0.31 -13.46
N MET A 317 2.65 -1.31 -14.25
CA MET A 317 2.02 -2.54 -13.76
C MET A 317 3.00 -3.42 -13.01
N HIS A 318 4.29 -3.31 -13.31
CA HIS A 318 5.36 -4.07 -12.65
C HIS A 318 5.84 -3.41 -11.35
N GLN A 319 5.37 -2.20 -11.04
CA GLN A 319 5.67 -1.57 -9.76
C GLN A 319 4.86 -2.26 -8.66
N THR A 320 5.51 -3.23 -8.00
CA THR A 320 4.93 -4.10 -6.96
C THR A 320 4.18 -3.32 -5.86
N ARG A 321 4.61 -2.08 -5.60
CA ARG A 321 4.01 -1.19 -4.60
C ARG A 321 2.50 -0.96 -4.78
N TYR A 322 1.98 -0.97 -6.01
CA TYR A 322 0.54 -0.74 -6.25
C TYR A 322 -0.34 -1.91 -5.81
N GLY A 323 0.21 -3.13 -5.73
CA GLY A 323 -0.58 -4.27 -5.28
C GLY A 323 -0.71 -4.40 -3.77
N TYR A 324 -0.01 -3.58 -2.98
CA TYR A 324 -0.14 -3.57 -1.51
C TYR A 324 -1.59 -3.33 -1.07
N GLU A 325 -2.26 -2.39 -1.72
CA GLU A 325 -3.61 -1.97 -1.36
C GLU A 325 -4.70 -2.95 -1.77
N GLU A 326 -4.40 -3.95 -2.61
CA GLU A 326 -5.37 -4.97 -3.02
C GLU A 326 -5.23 -6.27 -2.21
N LEU A 327 -4.10 -6.41 -1.49
CA LEU A 327 -3.74 -7.63 -0.80
C LEU A 327 -4.73 -7.99 0.33
N HIS A 328 -5.33 -7.00 0.99
CA HIS A 328 -6.28 -7.28 2.08
C HIS A 328 -7.61 -7.79 1.54
N MET A 329 -8.08 -7.25 0.41
CA MET A 329 -9.27 -7.76 -0.27
C MET A 329 -9.06 -9.19 -0.76
N PHE A 330 -7.90 -9.47 -1.34
CA PHE A 330 -7.53 -10.83 -1.72
C PHE A 330 -7.52 -11.78 -0.50
N ALA A 331 -6.93 -11.36 0.62
CA ALA A 331 -6.92 -12.16 1.86
C ALA A 331 -8.33 -12.40 2.42
N LEU A 332 -9.22 -11.40 2.39
CA LEU A 332 -10.61 -11.53 2.82
C LEU A 332 -11.39 -12.50 1.93
N LEU A 333 -11.28 -12.37 0.61
CA LEU A 333 -11.94 -13.24 -0.35
C LEU A 333 -11.40 -14.68 -0.27
N ALA A 334 -10.09 -14.87 -0.03
CA ALA A 334 -9.53 -16.18 0.27
C ALA A 334 -10.15 -16.78 1.55
N GLY A 335 -10.39 -15.96 2.58
CA GLY A 335 -11.08 -16.36 3.80
C GLY A 335 -12.51 -16.86 3.55
N ILE A 336 -13.29 -16.09 2.77
CA ILE A 336 -14.66 -16.47 2.37
C ILE A 336 -14.65 -17.73 1.51
N TRP A 337 -13.72 -17.84 0.57
CA TRP A 337 -13.60 -19.01 -0.28
C TRP A 337 -13.32 -20.26 0.54
N CYS A 338 -12.36 -20.20 1.47
CA CYS A 338 -12.03 -21.32 2.33
C CYS A 338 -13.19 -21.73 3.24
N THR A 339 -13.98 -20.78 3.79
CA THR A 339 -15.14 -21.12 4.63
C THR A 339 -16.22 -21.84 3.83
N GLN A 340 -16.43 -21.42 2.58
CA GLN A 340 -17.42 -22.03 1.71
C GLN A 340 -17.03 -23.44 1.27
N VAL A 341 -15.76 -23.68 0.92
CA VAL A 341 -15.26 -24.97 0.45
C VAL A 341 -14.99 -25.96 1.59
N SER A 342 -14.63 -25.48 2.79
CA SER A 342 -14.29 -26.35 3.93
C SER A 342 -15.50 -26.89 4.70
N ALA A 343 -16.71 -26.41 4.44
CA ALA A 343 -17.93 -26.66 5.21
C ALA A 343 -18.44 -28.12 5.25
N GLY A 344 -17.65 -29.11 4.85
CA GLY A 344 -18.05 -30.53 4.85
C GLY A 344 -16.94 -31.56 5.07
N VAL A 345 -15.70 -31.16 5.38
CA VAL A 345 -14.58 -32.11 5.57
C VAL A 345 -14.23 -32.21 7.06
N VAL A 346 -14.86 -33.15 7.76
CA VAL A 346 -14.54 -33.48 9.16
C VAL A 346 -13.74 -34.77 9.19
N LEU A 347 -12.41 -34.68 9.30
CA LEU A 347 -11.56 -35.81 9.72
C LEU A 347 -10.55 -35.32 10.76
N GLY A 348 -10.80 -35.67 12.03
CA GLY A 348 -10.10 -35.12 13.20
C GLY A 348 -8.58 -35.37 13.24
N VAL A 349 -8.11 -36.50 12.71
CA VAL A 349 -6.68 -36.84 12.68
C VAL A 349 -5.92 -36.01 11.63
N HIS A 350 -6.56 -35.67 10.51
CA HIS A 350 -5.92 -34.88 9.45
C HIS A 350 -5.81 -33.39 9.78
N ARG A 351 -6.48 -32.89 10.83
CA ARG A 351 -6.48 -31.45 11.15
C ARG A 351 -5.11 -30.94 11.60
N LYS A 352 -4.39 -31.69 12.46
CA LYS A 352 -3.05 -31.29 12.93
C LYS A 352 -2.03 -31.32 11.78
N VAL A 353 -2.07 -32.36 10.95
CA VAL A 353 -1.20 -32.51 9.77
C VAL A 353 -1.48 -31.40 8.76
N ALA A 354 -2.74 -31.17 8.40
CA ALA A 354 -3.12 -30.11 7.46
C ALA A 354 -2.72 -28.72 7.96
N TRP A 355 -2.87 -28.46 9.26
CA TRP A 355 -2.42 -27.21 9.85
C TRP A 355 -0.88 -27.07 9.85
N GLY A 356 -0.15 -28.13 10.16
CA GLY A 356 1.31 -28.16 10.07
C GLY A 356 1.81 -27.91 8.65
N LEU A 357 1.21 -28.56 7.65
CA LEU A 357 1.50 -28.33 6.23
C LEU A 357 1.17 -26.90 5.80
N GLY A 358 -0.02 -26.39 6.18
CA GLY A 358 -0.41 -25.02 5.90
C GLY A 358 0.55 -23.99 6.51
N PHE A 359 1.05 -24.26 7.71
CA PHE A 359 2.06 -23.41 8.33
C PHE A 359 3.42 -23.50 7.64
N ALA A 360 3.86 -24.70 7.25
CA ALA A 360 5.09 -24.88 6.48
C ALA A 360 5.03 -24.13 5.14
N LEU A 361 3.86 -24.10 4.48
CA LEU A 361 3.64 -23.30 3.26
C LEU A 361 3.77 -21.81 3.53
N VAL A 362 3.23 -21.30 4.65
CA VAL A 362 3.40 -19.89 5.04
C VAL A 362 4.88 -19.56 5.27
N LEU A 363 5.65 -20.44 5.92
CA LEU A 363 7.08 -20.23 6.12
C LEU A 363 7.87 -20.25 4.80
N ALA A 364 7.55 -21.19 3.91
CA ALA A 364 8.15 -21.25 2.58
C ALA A 364 7.82 -19.98 1.78
N TYR A 365 6.57 -19.52 1.81
CA TYR A 365 6.14 -18.27 1.21
C TYR A 365 6.90 -17.06 1.78
N ALA A 366 7.06 -16.98 3.09
CA ALA A 366 7.85 -15.92 3.74
C ALA A 366 9.31 -15.94 3.27
N ALA A 367 9.94 -17.12 3.19
CA ALA A 367 11.31 -17.25 2.73
C ALA A 367 11.49 -16.79 1.27
N VAL A 368 10.55 -17.16 0.38
CA VAL A 368 10.53 -16.69 -1.01
C VAL A 368 10.41 -15.17 -1.08
N ASN A 369 9.49 -14.58 -0.31
CA ASN A 369 9.30 -13.13 -0.28
C ASN A 369 10.51 -12.37 0.28
N ILE A 370 11.20 -12.92 1.29
CA ILE A 370 12.48 -12.36 1.77
C ILE A 370 13.54 -12.41 0.66
N GLY A 371 13.63 -13.51 -0.08
CA GLY A 371 14.51 -13.62 -1.25
C GLY A 371 14.19 -12.57 -2.31
N TYR A 372 12.91 -12.36 -2.61
CA TYR A 372 12.47 -11.35 -3.57
C TYR A 372 12.82 -9.93 -3.13
N VAL A 373 12.56 -9.56 -1.88
CA VAL A 373 12.94 -8.25 -1.31
C VAL A 373 14.46 -8.02 -1.40
N ARG A 374 15.27 -9.06 -1.14
CA ARG A 374 16.74 -8.97 -1.29
C ARG A 374 17.15 -8.76 -2.74
N SER A 375 16.53 -9.46 -3.69
CA SER A 375 16.79 -9.29 -5.13
C SER A 375 16.46 -7.87 -5.58
N GLY A 376 15.27 -7.36 -5.24
CA GLY A 376 14.83 -6.01 -5.61
C GLY A 376 15.73 -4.90 -5.05
N ARG A 377 16.40 -5.14 -3.91
CA ARG A 377 17.40 -4.20 -3.35
C ARG A 377 18.71 -4.17 -4.13
N GLN A 378 19.05 -5.26 -4.83
CA GLN A 378 20.27 -5.38 -5.62
C GLN A 378 20.08 -4.87 -7.06
N GLN A 379 18.84 -4.69 -7.51
CA GLN A 379 18.53 -4.17 -8.84
C GLN A 379 18.76 -2.66 -8.90
N PRO A 380 19.75 -2.17 -9.67
CA PRO A 380 19.98 -0.74 -9.82
C PRO A 380 18.73 -0.05 -10.35
N LEU A 381 18.39 1.11 -9.76
CA LEU A 381 17.19 1.89 -10.08
C LEU A 381 15.85 1.22 -9.73
N GLY A 382 15.86 0.03 -9.13
CA GLY A 382 14.67 -0.58 -8.53
C GLY A 382 14.18 0.24 -7.34
N LEU A 383 12.89 0.10 -6.98
CA LEU A 383 12.31 0.90 -5.89
C LEU A 383 13.08 0.68 -4.57
N LEU A 384 13.31 -0.57 -4.19
CA LEU A 384 13.99 -0.88 -2.94
C LEU A 384 15.44 -0.41 -2.94
N TRP A 385 16.12 -0.48 -4.09
CA TRP A 385 17.47 0.07 -4.25
C TRP A 385 17.48 1.59 -4.04
N MET A 386 16.55 2.32 -4.67
CA MET A 386 16.46 3.78 -4.53
C MET A 386 16.25 4.18 -3.07
N MET A 387 15.36 3.48 -2.35
CA MET A 387 15.12 3.76 -0.93
C MET A 387 16.34 3.45 -0.05
N ASP A 388 17.10 2.39 -0.37
CA ASP A 388 18.36 2.06 0.32
C ASP A 388 19.42 3.15 0.09
N GLN A 389 19.53 3.69 -1.14
CA GLN A 389 20.42 4.81 -1.44
C GLN A 389 20.00 6.10 -0.71
N SER A 390 18.71 6.43 -0.71
CA SER A 390 18.17 7.57 0.03
C SER A 390 18.46 7.46 1.53
N HIS A 391 18.33 6.25 2.10
CA HIS A 391 18.68 5.97 3.50
C HIS A 391 20.15 6.26 3.82
N HIS A 392 21.08 5.79 2.99
CA HIS A 392 22.50 6.07 3.21
C HIS A 392 22.83 7.56 3.06
N TYR A 393 22.30 8.20 2.01
CA TYR A 393 22.56 9.63 1.76
C TYR A 393 22.03 10.50 2.91
N LEU A 394 20.75 10.38 3.26
CA LEU A 394 20.14 11.20 4.32
C LEU A 394 20.66 10.83 5.70
N GLY A 395 21.08 9.58 5.93
CA GLY A 395 21.83 9.18 7.12
C GLY A 395 23.14 9.97 7.28
N ASN A 396 23.92 10.10 6.22
CA ASN A 396 25.16 10.88 6.22
C ASN A 396 24.90 12.38 6.39
N VAL A 397 23.85 12.93 5.76
CA VAL A 397 23.44 14.32 5.96
C VAL A 397 23.08 14.56 7.43
N ARG A 398 22.22 13.73 8.04
CA ARG A 398 21.85 13.85 9.47
C ARG A 398 23.07 13.77 10.39
N ALA A 399 23.98 12.83 10.13
CA ALA A 399 25.19 12.68 10.93
C ALA A 399 26.10 13.91 10.80
N GLY A 400 26.26 14.44 9.59
CA GLY A 400 27.06 15.64 9.31
C GLY A 400 26.45 16.89 9.95
N THR A 401 25.14 17.12 9.81
CA THR A 401 24.47 18.29 10.38
C THR A 401 24.51 18.30 11.90
N ALA A 402 24.44 17.13 12.55
CA ALA A 402 24.58 17.00 13.99
C ALA A 402 25.97 17.38 14.53
N GLN A 403 27.00 17.36 13.68
CA GLN A 403 28.38 17.70 14.06
C GLN A 403 28.72 19.19 13.86
N LEU A 404 27.87 19.95 13.17
CA LEU A 404 28.13 21.36 12.89
C LEU A 404 27.97 22.20 14.17
N SER A 405 29.10 22.65 14.72
CA SER A 405 29.14 23.61 15.84
C SER A 405 29.18 25.04 15.30
N GLY A 406 28.06 25.77 15.37
CA GLY A 406 27.98 27.18 14.98
C GLY A 406 26.57 27.57 14.51
N GLY A 407 26.14 28.79 14.83
CA GLY A 407 24.73 29.18 14.68
C GLY A 407 24.20 29.26 13.24
N MET A 408 25.08 29.36 12.23
CA MET A 408 24.69 29.52 10.82
C MET A 408 25.78 28.97 9.89
N PRO A 409 25.85 27.64 9.64
CA PRO A 409 26.78 27.08 8.67
C PRO A 409 26.47 27.59 7.25
N VAL A 410 27.52 27.89 6.49
CA VAL A 410 27.44 28.32 5.10
C VAL A 410 27.85 27.16 4.20
N PHE A 411 27.02 26.83 3.22
CA PHE A 411 27.22 25.72 2.30
C PHE A 411 27.44 26.19 0.86
N GLN A 412 28.26 25.46 0.13
CA GLN A 412 28.27 25.49 -1.34
C GLN A 412 26.99 24.81 -1.85
N ASN A 413 26.33 25.41 -2.85
CA ASN A 413 25.17 24.76 -3.46
C ASN A 413 25.60 23.72 -4.50
N ASP A 414 25.24 22.47 -4.30
CA ASP A 414 25.48 21.38 -5.25
C ASP A 414 24.18 20.63 -5.58
N ARG A 415 24.19 19.90 -6.71
CA ARG A 415 23.05 19.05 -7.10
C ARG A 415 22.93 17.85 -6.18
N VAL A 416 21.70 17.52 -5.80
CA VAL A 416 21.42 16.27 -5.08
C VAL A 416 21.34 15.09 -6.06
N PRO A 417 21.62 13.86 -5.63
CA PRO A 417 21.43 12.68 -6.47
C PRO A 417 20.00 12.55 -7.00
N HIS A 418 19.88 12.11 -8.26
CA HIS A 418 18.59 12.00 -8.95
C HIS A 418 17.55 11.11 -8.24
N TYR A 419 17.98 10.09 -7.49
CA TYR A 419 17.07 9.20 -6.78
C TYR A 419 16.34 9.89 -5.61
N LEU A 420 16.82 11.05 -5.15
CA LEU A 420 16.16 11.87 -4.13
C LEU A 420 15.11 12.82 -4.71
N SER A 421 15.20 13.21 -5.98
CA SER A 421 14.23 14.13 -6.58
C SER A 421 13.99 13.80 -8.06
N LEU A 422 13.08 12.86 -8.29
CA LEU A 422 12.65 12.44 -9.63
C LEU A 422 12.03 13.59 -10.43
N PHE A 423 11.31 14.49 -9.75
CA PHE A 423 10.59 15.62 -10.36
C PHE A 423 11.33 16.96 -10.26
N TRP A 424 12.56 16.97 -9.75
CA TRP A 424 13.43 18.16 -9.67
C TRP A 424 12.88 19.34 -8.84
N ILE A 425 11.90 19.11 -7.96
CA ILE A 425 11.41 20.14 -7.04
C ILE A 425 12.42 20.38 -5.90
N THR A 426 13.18 19.35 -5.53
CA THR A 426 14.33 19.42 -4.61
C THR A 426 15.62 19.15 -5.40
N PRO A 427 16.05 20.04 -6.32
CA PRO A 427 17.12 19.73 -7.28
C PRO A 427 18.53 19.85 -6.67
N ASP A 428 18.67 20.47 -5.50
CA ASP A 428 19.95 20.88 -4.96
C ASP A 428 19.99 20.95 -3.42
N THR A 429 21.19 21.14 -2.88
CA THR A 429 21.41 21.24 -1.44
C THR A 429 20.74 22.47 -0.82
N ARG A 430 20.50 23.53 -1.60
CA ARG A 430 19.81 24.75 -1.16
C ARG A 430 18.37 24.48 -0.77
N THR A 431 17.71 23.56 -1.46
CA THR A 431 16.35 23.13 -1.16
C THR A 431 16.33 22.03 -0.09
N LEU A 432 17.30 21.11 -0.12
CA LEU A 432 17.34 19.98 0.81
C LEU A 432 17.79 20.33 2.24
N LEU A 433 18.90 21.04 2.43
CA LEU A 433 19.47 21.25 3.76
C LEU A 433 18.59 22.08 4.71
N PRO A 434 17.80 23.07 4.27
CA PRO A 434 16.84 23.74 5.14
C PRO A 434 15.82 22.81 5.80
N LEU A 435 15.60 21.61 5.26
CA LEU A 435 14.77 20.59 5.91
C LEU A 435 15.42 20.02 7.18
N PHE A 436 16.75 20.01 7.25
CA PHE A 436 17.53 19.54 8.41
C PHE A 436 17.98 20.68 9.31
N LEU A 437 18.37 21.80 8.70
CA LEU A 437 18.96 22.97 9.34
C LEU A 437 18.29 24.23 8.79
N PRO A 438 17.18 24.71 9.41
CA PRO A 438 16.41 25.84 8.91
C PRO A 438 17.20 27.15 8.72
N HIS A 439 18.37 27.26 9.35
CA HIS A 439 19.25 28.44 9.29
C HIS A 439 20.48 28.25 8.38
N ALA A 440 20.53 27.19 7.58
CA ALA A 440 21.60 26.97 6.61
C ALA A 440 21.65 28.13 5.60
N LYS A 441 22.85 28.66 5.36
CA LYS A 441 23.11 29.71 4.35
C LYS A 441 23.84 29.12 3.15
N PHE A 442 23.70 29.77 2.00
CA PHE A 442 24.37 29.38 0.76
C PHE A 442 25.08 30.60 0.17
N ASP A 443 26.41 30.54 0.12
CA ASP A 443 27.25 31.60 -0.42
C ASP A 443 28.54 30.98 -0.97
N ASP A 444 28.73 31.09 -2.29
CA ASP A 444 29.88 30.51 -2.98
C ASP A 444 31.20 31.25 -2.66
N THR A 445 31.10 32.44 -2.06
CA THR A 445 32.22 33.36 -1.79
C THR A 445 32.67 33.40 -0.32
N ALA A 446 31.92 32.79 0.60
CA ALA A 446 32.19 32.84 2.04
C ALA A 446 33.25 31.82 2.51
N VAL A 447 33.98 32.17 3.59
CA VAL A 447 34.92 31.31 4.32
C VAL A 447 34.60 31.38 5.82
N PRO A 448 34.46 30.26 6.57
CA PRO A 448 34.51 28.86 6.13
C PRO A 448 33.20 28.39 5.48
N ARG A 449 33.31 27.43 4.57
CA ARG A 449 32.16 26.84 3.86
C ARG A 449 32.17 25.32 3.96
N TYR A 450 30.99 24.73 3.91
CA TYR A 450 30.78 23.28 3.89
C TYR A 450 30.29 22.86 2.50
N THR A 451 30.60 21.64 2.06
CA THR A 451 29.98 21.02 0.87
C THR A 451 29.37 19.67 1.26
N VAL A 452 28.32 19.28 0.55
CA VAL A 452 27.68 17.97 0.69
C VAL A 452 28.16 17.10 -0.46
N LEU A 453 28.91 16.04 -0.15
CA LEU A 453 29.39 15.10 -1.13
C LEU A 453 28.24 14.29 -1.75
N GLN A 454 28.52 13.59 -2.86
CA GLN A 454 27.52 12.75 -3.56
C GLN A 454 26.95 11.60 -2.70
N ASP A 455 27.65 11.22 -1.63
CA ASP A 455 27.19 10.23 -0.65
C ASP A 455 26.49 10.87 0.57
N GLY A 456 26.28 12.18 0.57
CA GLY A 456 25.60 12.93 1.63
C GLY A 456 26.51 13.37 2.79
N ARG A 457 27.80 13.00 2.78
CA ARG A 457 28.73 13.46 3.83
C ARG A 457 28.98 14.96 3.71
N ILE A 458 28.96 15.64 4.85
CA ILE A 458 29.26 17.08 4.95
C ILE A 458 30.74 17.24 5.30
N VAL A 459 31.47 18.01 4.49
CA VAL A 459 32.90 18.30 4.72
C VAL A 459 33.15 19.80 4.75
N GLN A 460 34.05 20.24 5.62
CA GLN A 460 34.49 21.64 5.66
C GLN A 460 35.54 21.86 4.57
N LEU A 461 35.33 22.88 3.75
CA LEU A 461 36.31 23.35 2.77
C LEU A 461 37.27 24.33 3.46
N GLN A 462 38.57 24.11 3.28
CA GLN A 462 39.63 24.97 3.78
C GLN A 462 39.77 26.25 2.97
#